data_AF-I4D947-F1
#
_entry.id   AF-I4D947-F1
#
_cell.length_a   1.000
_cell.length_b   1.000
_cell.length_c   1.000
_cell.angle_alpha   90.00
_cell.angle_beta   90.00
_cell.angle_gamma   90.00
#
_symmetry.space_group_name_H-M   'P 1'
#
loop_
_entity.id
_entity.type
_entity.pdbx_description
1 polymer ?
#
loop_
_entity_poly.entity_id
_entity_poly.type
_entity_poly.pdbx_seq_one_letter_code
_entity_poly.pdbx_strand_id
1 'polypeptide(L)'
;MKEKNEFNFAQRWVTSLARESNGPSKFKTQAVIWGIVGLMIFGIIGSTPWLWDYKLARDINKAEENISSLREISTQVSKMNALKKEVQEEQQTLNTIQKSTHDPGSVLDKLKGMLPIGTIINSFALQENSVALSVSVPNPVDVARLWVSLRDSGMFQEVNLQNVSLQDKVQSLNLNLLLK
;
A
#
# COMPACT_ATOMS: atom_id res chain seq x y z
N MET A 1 -45.88 29.00 -102.06
CA MET A 1 -47.20 28.52 -101.57
C MET A 1 -47.09 28.38 -100.05
N LYS A 2 -48.11 28.85 -99.32
CA LYS A 2 -48.08 29.14 -97.87
C LYS A 2 -48.09 27.86 -97.03
N GLU A 3 -47.11 27.72 -96.13
CA GLU A 3 -47.12 26.71 -95.06
C GLU A 3 -48.33 26.94 -94.15
N LYS A 4 -49.14 25.90 -93.98
CA LYS A 4 -50.21 25.86 -92.99
C LYS A 4 -49.59 25.41 -91.66
N ASN A 5 -49.41 26.35 -90.75
CA ASN A 5 -49.08 26.05 -89.36
C ASN A 5 -50.34 25.55 -88.65
N GLU A 6 -50.42 24.25 -88.39
CA GLU A 6 -51.50 23.65 -87.60
C GLU A 6 -51.30 24.03 -86.13
N PHE A 7 -52.13 24.95 -85.63
CA PHE A 7 -52.18 25.33 -84.23
C PHE A 7 -52.77 24.16 -83.41
N ASN A 8 -51.92 23.39 -82.75
CA ASN A 8 -52.33 22.26 -81.92
C ASN A 8 -52.79 22.72 -80.52
N PHE A 9 -54.08 23.06 -80.40
CA PHE A 9 -54.70 23.51 -79.15
C PHE A 9 -54.68 22.45 -78.05
N ALA A 10 -54.72 21.16 -78.41
CA ALA A 10 -54.71 20.06 -77.44
C ALA A 10 -53.38 20.02 -76.66
N GLN A 11 -52.27 20.25 -77.34
CA GLN A 11 -50.94 20.26 -76.73
C GLN A 11 -50.76 21.44 -75.77
N ARG A 12 -51.32 22.61 -76.10
CA ARG A 12 -51.35 23.78 -75.21
C ARG A 12 -52.22 23.58 -73.97
N TRP A 13 -53.34 22.88 -74.10
CA TRP A 13 -54.25 22.61 -72.98
C TRP A 13 -53.67 21.60 -71.98
N VAL A 14 -53.01 20.55 -72.46
CA VAL A 14 -52.32 19.57 -71.60
C VAL A 14 -51.16 20.22 -70.85
N THR A 15 -50.42 21.11 -71.53
CA THR A 15 -49.31 21.83 -70.89
C THR A 15 -49.78 22.90 -69.89
N SER A 16 -50.96 23.51 -70.07
CA SER A 16 -51.53 24.42 -69.06
C SER A 16 -52.03 23.68 -67.81
N LEU A 17 -52.70 22.53 -67.98
CA LEU A 17 -53.14 21.69 -66.85
C LEU A 17 -51.96 21.13 -66.04
N ALA A 18 -50.86 20.75 -66.69
CA ALA A 18 -49.64 20.32 -66.02
C ALA A 18 -48.92 21.45 -65.25
N ARG A 19 -49.15 22.71 -65.66
CA ARG A 19 -48.59 23.90 -65.02
C ARG A 19 -49.42 24.32 -63.81
N GLU A 20 -50.72 24.07 -63.83
CA GLU A 20 -51.66 24.43 -62.75
C GLU A 20 -51.69 23.38 -61.61
N SER A 21 -51.42 22.10 -61.91
CA SER A 21 -51.32 21.05 -60.86
C SER A 21 -49.98 21.04 -60.11
N ASN A 22 -48.97 21.77 -60.59
CA ASN A 22 -47.68 21.96 -59.93
C ASN A 22 -47.62 23.30 -59.17
N GLY A 23 -48.69 23.62 -58.44
CA GLY A 23 -48.67 24.71 -57.46
C GLY A 23 -47.68 24.44 -56.31
N PRO A 24 -47.32 25.46 -55.50
CA PRO A 24 -46.27 25.41 -54.47
C PRO A 24 -46.55 24.47 -53.28
N SER A 25 -47.57 23.60 -53.37
CA SER A 25 -47.99 22.71 -52.29
C SER A 25 -46.93 21.64 -51.95
N LYS A 26 -46.18 21.14 -52.95
CA LYS A 26 -45.14 20.12 -52.74
C LYS A 26 -43.95 20.63 -51.91
N PHE A 27 -43.56 21.89 -52.08
CA PHE A 27 -42.50 22.50 -51.28
C PHE A 27 -42.94 22.78 -49.84
N LYS A 28 -44.21 23.17 -49.63
CA LYS A 28 -44.76 23.38 -48.29
C LYS A 28 -44.85 22.08 -47.49
N THR A 29 -45.31 20.98 -48.11
CA THR A 29 -45.36 19.67 -47.43
C THR A 29 -43.96 19.12 -47.15
N GLN A 30 -43.01 19.26 -48.08
CA GLN A 30 -41.62 18.87 -47.82
C GLN A 30 -41.00 19.67 -46.67
N ALA A 31 -41.19 20.99 -46.61
CA ALA A 31 -40.65 21.82 -45.52
C ALA A 31 -41.21 21.41 -44.15
N VAL A 32 -42.50 21.06 -44.05
CA VAL A 32 -43.11 20.57 -42.80
C VAL A 32 -42.52 19.21 -42.40
N ILE A 33 -42.33 18.30 -43.35
CA ILE A 33 -41.71 16.99 -43.07
C ILE A 33 -40.28 17.16 -42.58
N TRP A 34 -39.48 18.02 -43.23
CA TRP A 34 -38.12 18.33 -42.79
C TRP A 34 -38.08 18.99 -41.40
N GLY A 35 -39.06 19.85 -41.08
CA GLY A 35 -39.21 20.44 -39.75
C GLY A 35 -39.49 19.40 -38.66
N ILE A 36 -40.39 18.43 -38.92
CA ILE A 36 -40.73 17.36 -37.98
C ILE A 36 -39.52 16.42 -37.76
N VAL A 37 -38.84 16.05 -38.84
CA VAL A 37 -37.63 15.20 -38.77
C VAL A 37 -36.52 15.91 -37.99
N GLY A 38 -36.30 17.20 -38.23
CA GLY A 38 -35.34 18.00 -37.48
C GLY A 38 -35.66 18.03 -35.99
N LEU A 39 -36.92 18.28 -35.63
CA LEU A 39 -37.36 18.35 -34.23
C LEU A 39 -37.20 16.99 -33.52
N MET A 40 -37.47 15.89 -34.22
CA MET A 40 -37.27 14.54 -33.69
C MET A 40 -35.78 14.26 -33.42
N ILE A 41 -34.88 14.64 -34.33
CA ILE A 41 -33.43 14.50 -34.15
C ILE A 41 -32.93 15.36 -32.98
N PHE A 42 -33.38 16.61 -32.87
CA PHE A 42 -33.02 17.49 -31.75
C PHE A 42 -33.53 16.96 -30.40
N GLY A 43 -34.71 16.34 -30.37
CA GLY A 43 -35.22 15.70 -29.15
C GLY A 43 -34.36 14.51 -28.70
N ILE A 44 -33.84 13.72 -29.64
CA ILE A 44 -32.96 12.57 -29.35
C ILE A 44 -31.57 13.06 -28.88
N ILE A 45 -31.02 14.09 -29.53
CA ILE A 45 -29.71 14.68 -29.16
C ILE A 45 -29.80 15.45 -27.84
N GLY A 46 -30.93 16.10 -27.55
CA GLY A 46 -31.13 16.82 -26.29
C GLY A 46 -31.34 15.91 -25.08
N SER A 47 -31.83 14.69 -25.28
CA SER A 47 -32.10 13.72 -24.19
C SER A 47 -30.95 12.76 -23.91
N THR A 48 -29.95 12.70 -24.78
CA THR A 48 -28.77 11.81 -24.65
C THR A 48 -27.83 12.17 -23.47
N PRO A 49 -27.58 13.45 -23.13
CA PRO A 49 -26.69 13.81 -22.01
C PRO A 49 -27.17 13.27 -20.67
N TRP A 50 -28.48 13.38 -20.39
CA TRP A 50 -29.07 12.95 -19.11
C TRP A 50 -29.04 11.43 -18.93
N LEU A 51 -29.26 10.68 -20.01
CA LEU A 51 -29.14 9.22 -19.99
C LEU A 51 -27.69 8.78 -19.72
N TRP A 52 -26.71 9.56 -20.15
CA TRP A 52 -25.30 9.28 -19.92
C TRP A 52 -24.91 9.50 -18.46
N ASP A 53 -25.35 10.61 -17.86
CA ASP A 53 -25.14 10.90 -16.44
C ASP A 53 -25.77 9.83 -15.54
N TYR A 54 -26.97 9.35 -15.87
CA TYR A 54 -27.63 8.30 -15.12
C TYR A 54 -26.86 6.97 -15.17
N LYS A 55 -26.35 6.60 -16.35
CA LYS A 55 -25.53 5.39 -16.51
C LYS A 55 -24.21 5.53 -15.75
N LEU A 56 -23.57 6.70 -15.86
CA LEU A 56 -22.30 6.98 -15.21
C LEU A 56 -22.42 6.92 -13.68
N ALA A 57 -23.47 7.52 -13.11
CA ALA A 57 -23.75 7.45 -11.67
C ALA A 57 -23.98 6.02 -11.19
N ARG A 58 -24.67 5.20 -11.98
CA ARG A 58 -24.89 3.78 -11.65
C ARG A 58 -23.59 2.97 -11.68
N ASP A 59 -22.74 3.22 -12.67
CA ASP A 59 -21.46 2.53 -12.80
C ASP A 59 -20.48 2.96 -11.68
N ILE A 60 -20.50 4.24 -11.30
CA ILE A 60 -19.76 4.75 -10.14
C ILE A 60 -20.24 4.09 -8.85
N ASN A 61 -21.55 4.04 -8.60
CA ASN A 61 -22.09 3.41 -7.39
C ASN A 61 -21.71 1.93 -7.28
N LYS A 62 -21.74 1.19 -8.39
CA LYS A 62 -21.28 -0.21 -8.40
C LYS A 62 -19.77 -0.34 -8.15
N ALA A 63 -18.97 0.59 -8.68
CA ALA A 63 -17.54 0.62 -8.41
C ALA A 63 -17.25 0.94 -6.94
N GLU A 64 -17.95 1.90 -6.35
CA GLU A 64 -17.85 2.29 -4.94
C GLU A 64 -18.18 1.11 -4.00
N GLU A 65 -19.25 0.36 -4.31
CA GLU A 65 -19.67 -0.82 -3.54
C GLU A 65 -18.59 -1.92 -3.57
N ASN A 66 -18.03 -2.20 -4.75
CA ASN A 66 -16.91 -3.13 -4.91
C ASN A 66 -15.64 -2.65 -4.19
N ILE A 67 -15.34 -1.35 -4.22
CA ILE A 67 -14.20 -0.76 -3.51
C ILE A 67 -14.41 -0.87 -1.99
N SER A 68 -15.62 -0.68 -1.49
CA SER A 68 -15.91 -0.75 -0.06
C SER A 68 -15.70 -2.15 0.52
N SER A 69 -16.19 -3.19 -0.18
CA SER A 69 -16.01 -4.59 0.21
C SER A 69 -14.55 -5.03 0.15
N LEU A 70 -13.79 -4.57 -0.86
CA LEU A 70 -12.35 -4.80 -0.96
C LEU A 70 -11.57 -4.08 0.15
N ARG A 71 -12.02 -2.89 0.58
CA ARG A 71 -11.38 -2.13 1.66
C ARG A 71 -11.48 -2.87 2.99
N GLU A 72 -12.66 -3.43 3.30
CA GLU A 72 -12.84 -4.21 4.53
C GLU A 72 -11.95 -5.46 4.55
N ILE A 73 -11.92 -6.22 3.46
CA ILE A 73 -11.04 -7.39 3.31
C ILE A 73 -9.57 -6.99 3.44
N SER A 74 -9.15 -5.87 2.83
CA SER A 74 -7.76 -5.39 2.93
C SER A 74 -7.35 -5.07 4.37
N THR A 75 -8.26 -4.52 5.18
CA THR A 75 -7.99 -4.22 6.59
C THR A 75 -7.90 -5.47 7.45
N GLN A 76 -8.67 -6.52 7.14
CA GLN A 76 -8.58 -7.80 7.83
C GLN A 76 -7.28 -8.52 7.47
N VAL A 77 -6.90 -8.52 6.19
CA VAL A 77 -5.63 -9.10 5.72
C VAL A 77 -4.42 -8.35 6.28
N SER A 78 -4.47 -7.01 6.38
CA SER A 78 -3.37 -6.25 6.98
C SER A 78 -3.20 -6.55 8.46
N LYS A 79 -4.31 -6.68 9.22
CA LYS A 79 -4.27 -7.10 10.63
C LYS A 79 -3.70 -8.52 10.77
N MET A 80 -4.13 -9.45 9.92
CA MET A 80 -3.62 -10.83 9.95
C MET A 80 -2.13 -10.90 9.59
N ASN A 81 -1.68 -10.12 8.61
CA ASN A 81 -0.27 -10.06 8.23
C ASN A 81 0.60 -9.42 9.33
N ALA A 82 0.09 -8.41 10.04
CA ALA A 82 0.78 -7.84 11.20
C ALA A 82 0.94 -8.89 12.32
N LEU A 83 -0.14 -9.61 12.64
CA LEU A 83 -0.12 -10.66 13.65
C LEU A 83 0.80 -11.83 13.26
N LYS A 84 0.79 -12.22 11.99
CA LYS A 84 1.69 -13.25 11.46
C LYS A 84 3.15 -12.85 11.57
N LYS A 85 3.46 -11.56 11.37
CA LYS A 85 4.82 -11.04 11.49
C LYS A 85 5.30 -11.09 12.94
N GLU A 86 4.45 -10.67 13.88
CA GLU A 86 4.74 -10.75 15.32
C GLU A 86 5.00 -12.19 15.77
N VAL A 87 4.12 -13.13 15.38
CA VAL A 87 4.33 -14.57 15.65
C VAL A 87 5.62 -15.11 15.02
N GLN A 88 5.99 -14.64 13.83
CA GLN A 88 7.22 -15.06 13.17
C GLN A 88 8.46 -14.52 13.89
N GLU A 89 8.43 -13.29 14.40
CA GLU A 89 9.50 -12.69 15.21
C GLU A 89 9.64 -13.42 16.56
N GLU A 90 8.53 -13.76 17.21
CA GLU A 90 8.54 -14.59 18.43
C GLU A 90 9.08 -16.00 18.17
N GLN A 91 8.66 -16.65 17.07
CA GLN A 91 9.17 -17.97 16.70
C GLN A 91 10.65 -17.95 16.37
N GLN A 92 11.16 -16.88 15.73
CA GLN A 92 12.59 -16.69 15.50
C GLN A 92 13.36 -16.53 16.81
N THR A 93 12.78 -15.81 17.78
CA THR A 93 13.35 -15.66 19.12
C THR A 93 13.39 -17.00 19.84
N LEU A 94 12.29 -17.77 19.83
CA LEU A 94 12.22 -19.11 20.40
C LEU A 94 13.19 -20.08 19.74
N ASN A 95 13.31 -20.05 18.42
CA ASN A 95 14.27 -20.89 17.70
C ASN A 95 15.72 -20.52 18.06
N THR A 96 16.01 -19.24 18.30
CA THR A 96 17.33 -18.79 18.77
C THR A 96 17.60 -19.30 20.19
N ILE A 97 16.61 -19.25 21.08
CA ILE A 97 16.71 -19.81 22.43
C ILE A 97 16.89 -21.33 22.39
N GLN A 98 16.11 -22.04 21.57
CA GLN A 98 16.16 -23.51 21.47
C GLN A 98 17.44 -24.03 20.80
N LYS A 99 18.01 -23.27 19.86
CA LYS A 99 19.29 -23.63 19.22
C LYS A 99 20.51 -23.25 20.05
N SER A 100 20.39 -22.28 20.96
CA SER A 100 21.47 -21.99 21.90
C SER A 100 21.64 -23.18 22.84
N THR A 101 22.87 -23.68 22.94
CA THR A 101 23.23 -24.77 23.86
C THR A 101 23.11 -24.34 25.33
N HIS A 102 23.00 -23.04 25.59
CA HIS A 102 23.01 -22.44 26.91
C HIS A 102 21.73 -21.62 27.15
N ASP A 103 21.07 -21.83 28.29
CA ASP A 103 19.91 -21.02 28.68
C ASP A 103 20.37 -19.59 29.04
N PRO A 104 19.91 -18.54 28.32
CA PRO A 104 20.28 -17.15 28.59
C PRO A 104 19.93 -16.70 30.01
N GLY A 105 18.84 -17.22 30.61
CA GLY A 105 18.48 -16.92 31.98
C GLY A 105 19.54 -17.39 32.96
N SER A 106 19.93 -18.66 32.85
CA SER A 106 20.98 -19.26 33.69
C SER A 106 22.34 -18.56 33.56
N VAL A 107 22.72 -18.12 32.35
CA VAL A 107 23.98 -17.40 32.10
C VAL A 107 23.93 -16.01 32.71
N LEU A 108 22.81 -15.30 32.55
CA LEU A 108 22.63 -13.96 33.12
C LEU A 108 22.64 -13.97 34.65
N ASP A 109 22.01 -14.95 35.29
CA ASP A 109 21.99 -15.05 36.75
C ASP A 109 23.36 -15.38 37.33
N LYS A 110 24.14 -16.25 36.66
CA LYS A 110 25.54 -16.48 37.03
C LYS A 110 26.39 -15.22 36.85
N LEU A 111 26.19 -14.49 35.76
CA LEU A 111 26.88 -13.21 35.52
C LEU A 111 26.56 -12.19 36.61
N LYS A 112 25.29 -12.01 36.99
CA LYS A 112 24.90 -11.11 38.08
C LYS A 112 25.61 -11.41 39.40
N GLY A 113 25.82 -12.70 39.71
CA GLY A 113 26.58 -13.13 40.90
C GLY A 113 28.07 -12.78 40.85
N MET A 114 28.62 -12.53 39.67
CA MET A 114 30.03 -12.19 39.45
C MET A 114 30.29 -10.69 39.30
N LEU A 115 29.23 -9.89 39.10
CA LEU A 115 29.37 -8.44 38.96
C LEU A 115 29.62 -7.77 40.32
N PRO A 116 30.51 -6.78 40.40
CA PRO A 116 30.69 -5.96 41.59
C PRO A 116 29.40 -5.24 42.01
N ILE A 117 29.24 -4.99 43.31
CA ILE A 117 28.10 -4.26 43.87
C ILE A 117 28.01 -2.87 43.23
N GLY A 118 26.81 -2.46 42.81
CA GLY A 118 26.56 -1.17 42.18
C GLY A 118 26.83 -1.14 40.66
N THR A 119 27.19 -2.28 40.06
CA THR A 119 27.28 -2.41 38.60
C THR A 119 25.89 -2.41 37.97
N ILE A 120 25.70 -1.65 36.89
CA ILE A 120 24.45 -1.61 36.12
C ILE A 120 24.68 -2.34 34.80
N ILE A 121 23.83 -3.32 34.47
CA ILE A 121 23.84 -3.98 33.15
C ILE A 121 23.00 -3.12 32.19
N ASN A 122 23.63 -2.55 31.17
CA ASN A 122 22.95 -1.75 30.15
C ASN A 122 22.39 -2.62 29.03
N SER A 123 23.12 -3.67 28.62
CA SER A 123 22.69 -4.59 27.57
C SER A 123 23.29 -5.98 27.78
N PHE A 124 22.51 -7.01 27.43
CA PHE A 124 22.94 -8.40 27.42
C PHE A 124 22.40 -9.07 26.15
N ALA A 125 23.28 -9.76 25.42
CA ALA A 125 22.91 -10.60 24.31
C ALA A 125 23.72 -11.90 24.36
N LEU A 126 23.04 -13.02 24.19
CA LEU A 126 23.64 -14.35 24.06
C LEU A 126 23.41 -14.84 22.63
N GLN A 127 24.49 -15.21 21.95
CA GLN A 127 24.45 -15.80 20.62
C GLN A 127 25.31 -17.04 20.59
N GLU A 128 24.67 -18.21 20.52
CA GLU A 128 25.31 -19.54 20.56
C GLU A 128 26.21 -19.72 21.79
N ASN A 129 27.52 -19.46 21.64
CA ASN A 129 28.53 -19.51 22.69
C ASN A 129 29.20 -18.15 22.97
N SER A 130 28.66 -17.05 22.47
CA SER A 130 29.19 -15.70 22.71
C SER A 130 28.21 -14.86 23.52
N VAL A 131 28.73 -14.13 24.49
CA VAL A 131 27.97 -13.19 25.32
C VAL A 131 28.51 -11.78 25.06
N ALA A 132 27.65 -10.90 24.56
CA ALA A 132 27.90 -9.47 24.49
C ALA A 132 27.22 -8.79 25.69
N LEU A 133 28.03 -8.15 26.53
CA LEU A 133 27.59 -7.54 27.78
C LEU A 133 28.08 -6.09 27.85
N SER A 134 27.17 -5.14 28.05
CA SER A 134 27.52 -3.75 28.35
C SER A 134 27.18 -3.45 29.80
N VAL A 135 28.18 -2.99 30.57
CA VAL A 135 28.02 -2.69 32.00
C VAL A 135 28.57 -1.32 32.34
N SER A 136 27.93 -0.66 33.30
CA SER A 136 28.42 0.56 33.93
C SER A 136 28.92 0.22 35.33
N VAL A 137 30.22 0.40 35.56
CA VAL A 137 30.89 0.10 36.83
C VAL A 137 31.21 1.42 37.55
N PRO A 138 30.90 1.56 38.85
CA PRO A 138 31.04 2.84 39.56
C PRO A 138 32.50 3.24 39.78
N ASN A 139 33.39 2.29 40.10
CA ASN A 139 34.79 2.58 40.44
C ASN A 139 35.78 1.79 39.57
N PRO A 140 36.97 2.35 39.27
CA PRO A 140 38.02 1.64 38.53
C PRO A 140 38.52 0.37 39.23
N VAL A 141 38.52 0.33 40.57
CA VAL A 141 38.90 -0.87 41.35
C VAL A 141 37.92 -2.02 41.09
N ASP A 142 36.64 -1.70 40.91
CA ASP A 142 35.61 -2.69 40.65
C ASP A 142 35.71 -3.25 39.21
N VAL A 143 36.29 -2.50 38.27
CA VAL A 143 36.63 -3.01 36.93
C VAL A 143 37.69 -4.11 37.02
N ALA A 144 38.73 -3.92 37.85
CA ALA A 144 39.75 -4.93 38.06
C ALA A 144 39.16 -6.19 38.74
N ARG A 145 38.28 -6.00 39.73
CA ARG A 145 37.55 -7.12 40.36
C ARG A 145 36.67 -7.86 39.36
N LEU A 146 35.91 -7.13 38.54
CA LEU A 146 35.09 -7.71 37.48
C LEU A 146 35.93 -8.57 36.54
N TRP A 147 37.08 -8.08 36.09
CA TRP A 147 37.98 -8.84 35.23
C TRP A 147 38.45 -10.14 35.89
N VAL A 148 38.89 -10.07 37.15
CA VAL A 148 39.32 -11.25 37.92
C VAL A 148 38.16 -12.23 38.08
N SER A 149 36.97 -11.75 38.47
CA SER A 149 35.77 -12.58 38.62
C SER A 149 35.36 -13.27 37.31
N LEU A 150 35.43 -12.58 36.18
CA LEU A 150 35.12 -13.16 34.86
C LEU A 150 36.16 -14.20 34.46
N ARG A 151 37.46 -13.92 34.66
CA ARG A 151 38.55 -14.86 34.36
C ARG A 151 38.48 -16.12 35.23
N ASP A 152 38.27 -15.94 36.53
CA ASP A 152 38.32 -17.02 37.52
C ASP A 152 36.99 -17.80 37.61
N SER A 153 35.93 -17.33 36.94
CA SER A 153 34.61 -17.98 36.89
C SER A 153 34.62 -19.40 36.30
N GLY A 154 35.62 -19.73 35.48
CA GLY A 154 35.67 -20.96 34.71
C GLY A 154 34.62 -21.05 33.58
N MET A 155 33.70 -20.10 33.47
CA MET A 155 32.61 -20.07 32.47
C MET A 155 33.05 -19.59 31.09
N PHE A 156 34.11 -18.77 31.04
CA PHE A 156 34.55 -18.13 29.81
C PHE A 156 35.93 -18.62 29.38
N GLN A 157 36.09 -18.89 28.09
CA GLN A 157 37.36 -19.26 27.44
C GLN A 157 38.23 -18.02 27.24
N GLU A 158 37.62 -16.94 26.75
CA GLU A 158 38.28 -15.66 26.51
C GLU A 158 37.39 -14.51 27.03
N VAL A 159 38.06 -13.55 27.67
CA VAL A 159 37.46 -12.29 28.13
C VAL A 159 38.27 -11.20 27.43
N ASN A 160 37.64 -10.40 26.57
CA ASN A 160 38.31 -9.30 25.89
C ASN A 160 37.82 -7.95 26.44
N LEU A 161 38.67 -7.27 27.20
CA LEU A 161 38.48 -5.88 27.64
C LEU A 161 39.28 -4.98 26.70
N GLN A 162 38.59 -4.26 25.82
CA GLN A 162 39.27 -3.42 24.84
C GLN A 162 39.81 -2.13 25.45
N ASN A 163 39.04 -1.46 26.32
CA ASN A 163 39.39 -0.17 26.89
C ASN A 163 38.92 -0.05 28.34
N VAL A 164 39.83 0.30 29.25
CA VAL A 164 39.52 0.65 30.64
C VAL A 164 40.11 2.02 30.94
N SER A 165 39.31 2.91 31.50
CA SER A 165 39.79 4.20 32.00
C SER A 165 40.25 4.03 33.45
N LEU A 166 41.19 4.84 33.93
CA LEU A 166 41.56 4.86 35.36
C LEU A 166 41.03 6.10 36.07
N GLN A 167 40.10 6.81 35.43
CA GLN A 167 39.45 7.96 36.06
C GLN A 167 38.49 7.50 37.15
N ASP A 168 38.44 8.26 38.24
CA ASP A 168 37.54 8.04 39.37
C ASP A 168 36.11 8.53 39.03
N LYS A 169 35.52 7.86 38.04
CA LYS A 169 34.20 8.13 37.47
C LYS A 169 33.58 6.82 37.01
N VAL A 170 32.26 6.81 36.87
CA VAL A 170 31.52 5.67 36.30
C VAL A 170 32.09 5.32 34.93
N GLN A 171 32.37 4.05 34.72
CA GLN A 171 32.94 3.53 33.48
C GLN A 171 31.97 2.61 32.78
N SER A 172 31.75 2.87 31.48
CA SER A 172 31.01 1.97 30.62
C SER A 172 31.98 1.02 29.93
N LEU A 173 31.76 -0.29 30.13
CA LEU A 173 32.57 -1.35 29.55
C LEU A 173 31.69 -2.17 28.61
N ASN A 174 32.22 -2.43 27.42
CA ASN A 174 31.63 -3.38 26.48
C ASN A 174 32.51 -4.63 26.45
N LEU A 175 31.92 -5.74 26.83
CA LEU A 175 32.57 -7.03 27.00
C LEU A 175 32.02 -8.00 25.96
N ASN A 176 32.92 -8.64 25.23
CA ASN A 176 32.60 -9.79 24.40
C ASN A 176 33.29 -11.00 25.04
N LEU A 177 32.47 -11.97 25.47
CA LEU A 177 32.91 -13.15 26.21
C LEU A 177 32.57 -14.40 25.41
N LEU A 178 33.49 -15.36 25.36
CA LEU A 178 33.23 -16.68 24.77
C LEU A 178 32.99 -17.71 25.87
N LEU A 179 31.83 -18.35 25.88
CA LEU A 179 31.45 -19.43 26.79
C LEU A 179 32.26 -20.70 26.49
N LYS A 180 32.59 -21.45 27.55
CA LYS A 180 33.29 -22.73 27.43
C LYS A 180 32.41 -23.88 26.97
#